data_AF-A0A1B6DJY4-F1
#
_entry.id   AF-A0A1B6DJY4-F1
#
_cell.length_a   1.000
_cell.length_b   1.000
_cell.length_c   1.000
_cell.angle_alpha   90.00
_cell.angle_beta   90.00
_cell.angle_gamma   90.00
#
_symmetry.space_group_name_H-M   'P 1'
#
loop_
_entity.id
_entity.type
_entity.pdbx_description
1 polymer ?
#
loop_
_entity_poly.entity_id
_entity_poly.type
_entity_poly.pdbx_seq_one_letter_code
_entity_poly.pdbx_strand_id
1 'polypeptide(L)'
;MLAAALWPLVAYIIPHYQLGTAYGVAQAVQNLGLAVITMYAGMIVDNGGYLMLELFFLSWLCLALLVSILIWIYDATHTGILNMTPAQREEFERNKLVAQEREKLLASGSMSDITPQDLLQPQSDFHIRNRYLSRIGASGDAE
;
A
#
# COMPACT_ATOMS: atom_id res chain seq x y z
N MET A 1 -6.73 -16.97 -1.33
CA MET A 1 -5.44 -16.34 -0.97
C MET A 1 -5.35 -14.86 -1.34
N LEU A 2 -5.90 -14.39 -2.49
CA LEU A 2 -5.90 -12.96 -2.86
C LEU A 2 -6.53 -12.02 -1.82
N ALA A 3 -7.74 -12.34 -1.32
CA ALA A 3 -8.40 -11.52 -0.31
C ALA A 3 -7.56 -11.37 0.99
N ALA A 4 -6.85 -12.42 1.41
CA ALA A 4 -5.98 -12.38 2.58
C ALA A 4 -4.79 -11.42 2.42
N ALA A 5 -4.37 -11.13 1.18
CA ALA A 5 -3.34 -10.14 0.89
C ALA A 5 -3.90 -8.70 0.76
N LEU A 6 -5.20 -8.54 0.48
CA LEU A 6 -5.84 -7.23 0.32
C LEU A 6 -6.14 -6.55 1.66
N TRP A 7 -6.52 -7.31 2.69
CA TRP A 7 -6.83 -6.72 4.02
C TRP A 7 -5.62 -6.00 4.66
N PRO A 8 -4.39 -6.55 4.63
CA PRO A 8 -3.21 -5.84 5.10
C PRO A 8 -2.85 -4.61 4.24
N LEU A 9 -3.14 -4.65 2.93
CA LEU A 9 -2.87 -3.53 2.02
C LEU A 9 -3.68 -2.28 2.40
N VAL A 10 -4.95 -2.46 2.80
CA VAL A 10 -5.79 -1.35 3.27
C VAL A 10 -5.19 -0.70 4.52
N ALA A 11 -4.67 -1.49 5.47
CA ALA A 11 -3.99 -0.95 6.65
C ALA A 11 -2.66 -0.25 6.33
N TYR A 12 -1.99 -0.65 5.25
CA TYR A 12 -0.72 -0.03 4.84
C TYR A 12 -0.92 1.35 4.17
N ILE A 13 -2.01 1.53 3.42
CA ILE A 13 -2.26 2.76 2.64
C ILE A 13 -2.95 3.85 3.47
N ILE A 14 -3.83 3.47 4.40
CA ILE A 14 -4.69 4.40 5.13
C ILE A 14 -4.01 4.88 6.42
N PRO A 15 -4.08 6.19 6.74
CA PRO A 15 -3.53 6.71 8.00
C PRO A 15 -4.26 6.16 9.23
N HIS A 16 -3.52 5.93 10.32
CA HIS A 16 -3.98 5.17 11.49
C HIS A 16 -5.30 5.63 12.12
N TYR A 17 -5.58 6.94 12.10
CA TYR A 17 -6.78 7.53 12.70
C TYR A 17 -8.07 7.31 11.89
N GLN A 18 -7.98 6.82 10.64
CA GLN A 18 -9.12 6.53 9.76
C GLN A 18 -9.26 5.04 9.43
N LEU A 19 -8.44 4.17 10.01
CA LEU A 19 -8.43 2.74 9.72
C LEU A 19 -9.79 2.07 9.96
N GLY A 20 -10.47 2.43 11.06
CA GLY A 20 -11.78 1.86 11.38
C GLY A 20 -12.85 2.18 10.32
N THR A 21 -12.89 3.44 9.86
CA THR A 21 -13.81 3.85 8.79
C THR A 21 -13.45 3.20 7.46
N ALA A 22 -12.16 3.10 7.13
CA ALA A 22 -11.71 2.46 5.90
C ALA A 22 -12.09 0.97 5.85
N TYR A 23 -11.89 0.24 6.95
CA TYR A 23 -12.33 -1.15 7.04
C TYR A 23 -13.85 -1.29 7.02
N GLY A 24 -14.58 -0.38 7.68
CA GLY A 24 -16.04 -0.35 7.64
C GLY A 24 -16.58 -0.19 6.21
N VAL A 25 -16.01 0.73 5.43
CA VAL A 25 -16.38 0.94 4.02
C VAL A 25 -15.99 -0.27 3.16
N ALA A 26 -14.76 -0.79 3.31
CA ALA A 26 -14.31 -1.96 2.56
C ALA A 26 -15.21 -3.18 2.79
N GLN A 27 -15.61 -3.40 4.05
CA GLN A 27 -16.49 -4.50 4.43
C GLN A 27 -17.94 -4.27 3.96
N ALA A 28 -18.44 -3.04 3.98
CA ALA A 28 -19.75 -2.72 3.42
C ALA A 28 -19.82 -3.02 1.91
N VAL A 29 -18.78 -2.65 1.16
CA VAL A 29 -18.68 -2.95 -0.28
C VAL A 29 -18.59 -4.46 -0.52
N GLN A 30 -17.80 -5.19 0.28
CA GLN A 30 -17.71 -6.64 0.17
C GLN A 30 -19.07 -7.31 0.45
N ASN A 31 -19.77 -6.89 1.51
CA ASN A 31 -21.08 -7.43 1.86
C ASN A 31 -22.12 -7.14 0.78
N LEU A 32 -22.09 -5.96 0.17
CA LEU A 32 -22.94 -5.62 -0.97
C LEU A 32 -22.64 -6.52 -2.17
N GLY A 33 -21.37 -6.72 -2.51
CA GLY A 33 -20.97 -7.61 -3.60
C GLY A 33 -21.44 -9.05 -3.37
N LEU A 34 -21.27 -9.58 -2.16
CA LEU A 34 -21.76 -10.91 -1.79
C LEU A 34 -23.28 -10.99 -1.90
N ALA A 35 -24.02 -9.99 -1.42
CA ALA A 35 -25.48 -9.97 -1.51
C ALA A 35 -25.95 -9.99 -2.97
N VAL A 36 -25.38 -9.14 -3.83
CA VAL A 36 -25.75 -9.04 -5.24
C VAL A 36 -25.41 -10.33 -6.00
N ILE A 37 -24.19 -10.85 -5.85
CA ILE A 37 -23.75 -12.08 -6.53
C ILE A 37 -24.58 -13.27 -6.07
N THR A 38 -24.89 -13.37 -4.77
CA THR A 38 -25.70 -14.47 -4.23
C THR A 38 -27.16 -14.39 -4.72
N MET A 39 -27.73 -13.18 -4.79
CA MET A 39 -29.06 -12.98 -5.36
C MET A 39 -29.10 -13.35 -6.85
N TYR A 40 -28.07 -12.96 -7.61
CA TYR A 40 -27.96 -13.29 -9.03
C TYR A 40 -27.79 -14.80 -9.26
N ALA A 41 -26.96 -15.46 -8.45
CA ALA A 41 -26.82 -16.91 -8.44
C ALA A 41 -28.16 -17.63 -8.16
N GLY A 42 -28.95 -17.10 -7.22
CA GLY A 42 -30.32 -17.55 -6.96
C GLY A 42 -31.21 -17.51 -8.21
N MET A 43 -31.24 -16.37 -8.91
CA MET A 43 -32.01 -16.24 -10.14
C MET A 43 -31.54 -17.19 -11.26
N ILE A 44 -30.24 -17.50 -11.34
CA ILE A 44 -29.70 -18.45 -12.31
C ILE A 44 -30.18 -19.87 -12.01
N VAL A 45 -30.12 -20.31 -10.74
CA VAL A 45 -30.55 -21.67 -10.39
C VAL A 45 -32.06 -21.86 -10.58
N ASP A 46 -32.86 -20.82 -10.33
CA ASP A 46 -34.32 -20.87 -10.50
C ASP A 46 -34.73 -21.08 -11.96
N ASN A 47 -33.98 -20.54 -12.92
CA ASN A 47 -34.33 -20.62 -14.35
C ASN A 47 -33.55 -21.70 -15.12
N GLY A 48 -32.31 -21.97 -14.73
CA GLY A 48 -31.38 -22.84 -15.46
C GLY A 48 -30.94 -24.09 -14.70
N GLY A 49 -31.38 -24.25 -13.46
CA GLY A 49 -30.95 -25.34 -12.58
C GLY A 49 -29.48 -25.23 -12.14
N TYR A 50 -29.03 -26.23 -11.38
CA TYR A 50 -27.69 -26.23 -10.77
C TYR A 50 -26.55 -26.31 -11.79
N LEU A 51 -26.74 -26.97 -12.93
CA LEU A 51 -25.71 -27.04 -13.99
C LEU A 51 -25.36 -25.65 -14.54
N MET A 52 -26.34 -24.76 -14.72
CA MET A 52 -26.09 -23.40 -15.19
C MET A 52 -25.38 -22.55 -14.14
N LEU A 53 -25.68 -22.79 -12.85
CA LEU A 53 -24.96 -22.17 -11.74
C LEU A 53 -23.50 -22.61 -11.67
N GLU A 54 -23.23 -23.91 -11.87
CA GLU A 54 -21.87 -24.46 -11.92
C GLU A 54 -21.06 -23.85 -13.07
N LEU A 55 -21.64 -23.78 -14.27
CA LEU A 55 -21.00 -23.14 -15.44
C LEU A 55 -20.71 -21.65 -15.20
N PHE A 56 -21.60 -20.95 -14.50
CA PHE A 56 -21.38 -19.56 -14.11
C PHE A 56 -20.13 -19.42 -13.23
N PHE A 57 -20.01 -20.18 -12.14
CA PHE A 57 -18.81 -20.14 -11.30
C PHE A 57 -17.55 -20.64 -12.00
N LEU A 58 -17.67 -21.65 -12.86
CA LEU A 58 -16.56 -22.16 -13.66
C LEU A 58 -16.04 -21.10 -14.64
N SER A 59 -16.94 -20.31 -15.26
CA SER A 59 -16.54 -19.22 -16.15
C SER A 59 -15.72 -18.16 -15.40
N TRP A 60 -16.10 -17.82 -14.17
CA TRP A 60 -15.37 -16.89 -13.32
C TRP A 60 -14.01 -17.44 -12.90
N LEU A 61 -13.93 -18.76 -12.64
CA LEU A 61 -12.68 -19.43 -12.35
C LEU A 61 -11.72 -19.40 -13.55
N CYS A 62 -12.23 -19.69 -14.75
CA CYS A 62 -11.44 -19.60 -15.98
C CYS A 62 -10.94 -18.18 -16.24
N LEU A 63 -11.79 -17.16 -16.03
CA LEU A 63 -11.39 -15.76 -16.17
C LEU A 63 -10.31 -15.38 -15.15
N ALA A 64 -10.45 -15.77 -13.89
CA ALA A 64 -9.46 -15.53 -12.85
C ALA A 64 -8.11 -16.20 -13.19
N LEU A 65 -8.15 -17.42 -13.72
CA LEU A 65 -6.95 -18.14 -14.17
C LEU A 65 -6.29 -17.42 -15.35
N LEU A 66 -7.06 -16.99 -16.35
CA LEU A 66 -6.55 -16.24 -17.51
C LEU A 66 -5.84 -14.96 -17.05
N VAL A 67 -6.48 -14.15 -16.20
CA VAL A 67 -5.87 -12.93 -15.66
C VAL A 67 -4.60 -13.24 -14.87
N SER A 68 -4.60 -14.31 -14.08
CA SER A 68 -3.41 -14.74 -13.33
C SER A 68 -2.24 -15.10 -14.26
N ILE A 69 -2.52 -15.80 -15.36
CA ILE A 69 -1.52 -16.14 -16.38
C ILE A 69 -1.01 -14.88 -17.08
N LEU A 70 -1.91 -13.95 -17.45
CA LEU A 70 -1.53 -12.69 -18.08
C LEU A 70 -0.61 -11.85 -17.18
N ILE A 71 -0.93 -11.75 -15.89
CA ILE A 71 -0.08 -11.07 -14.90
C ILE A 71 1.28 -11.75 -14.79
N TRP A 72 1.31 -13.09 -14.78
CA TRP A 72 2.55 -13.85 -14.72
C TRP A 72 3.43 -13.63 -15.96
N ILE A 73 2.86 -13.68 -17.17
CA ILE A 73 3.57 -13.41 -18.43
C ILE A 73 4.09 -11.97 -18.45
N TYR A 74 3.26 -11.02 -18.02
CA TYR A 74 3.64 -9.61 -17.96
C TYR A 74 4.83 -9.38 -17.01
N ASP A 75 4.80 -9.98 -15.82
CA ASP A 75 5.90 -9.89 -14.86
C ASP A 75 7.19 -10.54 -15.40
N ALA A 76 7.07 -11.70 -16.04
CA ALA A 76 8.18 -12.44 -16.63
C ALA A 76 8.84 -11.72 -17.81
N THR A 77 8.10 -10.87 -18.54
CA THR A 77 8.61 -10.18 -19.74
C THR A 77 9.23 -8.81 -19.47
N HIS A 78 8.81 -8.10 -18.40
CA HIS A 78 9.25 -6.72 -18.18
C HIS A 78 10.41 -6.57 -17.19
N THR A 79 10.26 -7.08 -15.97
CA THR A 79 11.20 -6.70 -14.89
C THR A 79 11.30 -7.69 -13.73
N GLY A 80 10.38 -8.65 -13.61
CA GLY A 80 10.34 -9.59 -12.48
C GLY A 80 10.22 -8.93 -11.11
N ILE A 81 9.71 -7.68 -11.02
CA ILE A 81 9.58 -6.94 -9.75
C ILE A 81 8.64 -7.69 -8.79
N LEU A 82 7.59 -8.35 -9.30
CA LEU A 82 6.69 -9.13 -8.47
C LEU A 82 7.37 -10.43 -8.01
N ASN A 83 8.11 -11.12 -8.90
CA ASN A 83 8.86 -12.34 -8.60
C ASN A 83 10.32 -12.15 -8.16
N MET A 84 10.65 -10.98 -7.60
CA MET A 84 12.02 -10.64 -7.23
C MET A 84 12.45 -11.35 -5.95
N THR A 85 13.61 -12.00 -5.96
CA THR A 85 14.16 -12.68 -4.77
C THR A 85 14.50 -11.67 -3.66
N PRO A 86 14.54 -12.08 -2.37
CA PRO A 86 14.82 -11.18 -1.26
C PRO A 86 16.12 -10.38 -1.43
N ALA A 87 17.17 -11.02 -1.97
CA ALA A 87 18.46 -10.38 -2.23
C ALA A 87 18.39 -9.30 -3.32
N GLN A 88 17.62 -9.55 -4.39
CA GLN A 88 17.41 -8.57 -5.47
C GLN A 88 16.53 -7.40 -5.02
N ARG A 89 15.59 -7.62 -4.09
CA ARG A 89 14.80 -6.55 -3.47
C ARG A 89 15.66 -5.58 -2.66
N GLU A 90 16.58 -6.10 -1.86
CA GLU A 90 17.47 -5.27 -1.06
C GLU A 90 18.39 -4.41 -1.94
N GLU A 91 18.89 -4.96 -3.04
CA GLU A 91 19.71 -4.21 -4.00
C GLU A 91 18.90 -3.13 -4.73
N PHE A 92 17.66 -3.44 -5.13
CA PHE A 92 16.76 -2.47 -5.75
C PHE A 92 16.40 -1.32 -4.81
N GLU A 93 16.11 -1.62 -3.53
CA GLU A 93 15.82 -0.60 -2.53
C GLU A 93 17.03 0.29 -2.26
N ARG A 94 18.24 -0.28 -2.11
CA ARG A 94 19.47 0.51 -1.97
C ARG A 94 19.67 1.45 -3.16
N ASN A 95 19.53 0.95 -4.38
CA ASN A 95 19.71 1.76 -5.59
C ASN A 95 18.67 2.87 -5.69
N LYS A 96 17.43 2.62 -5.25
CA LYS A 96 16.36 3.62 -5.22
C LYS A 96 16.63 4.71 -4.18
N LEU A 97 17.13 4.36 -3.00
CA LEU A 97 17.52 5.31 -1.96
C LEU A 97 18.67 6.21 -2.43
N VAL A 98 19.71 5.63 -3.01
CA VAL A 98 20.86 6.38 -3.56
C VAL A 98 20.45 7.31 -4.69
N ALA A 99 19.56 6.88 -5.58
CA ALA A 99 19.02 7.71 -6.65
C ALA A 99 18.22 8.90 -6.08
N GLN A 100 17.38 8.65 -5.08
CA GLN A 100 16.58 9.69 -4.42
C GLN A 100 17.45 10.70 -3.65
N GLU A 101 18.52 10.26 -3.01
CA GLU A 101 19.52 11.14 -2.38
C GLU A 101 20.22 12.00 -3.43
N ARG A 102 20.64 11.41 -4.56
CA ARG A 102 21.26 12.14 -5.66
C ARG A 102 20.32 13.21 -6.24
N GLU A 103 19.04 12.90 -6.43
CA GLU A 103 18.04 13.87 -6.87
C GLU A 103 17.84 15.01 -5.87
N LYS A 104 17.78 14.71 -4.56
CA LYS A 104 17.70 15.74 -3.52
C LYS A 104 18.94 16.65 -3.52
N LEU A 105 20.13 16.09 -3.71
CA LEU A 105 21.37 16.86 -3.80
C LEU A 105 21.40 17.75 -5.06
N LEU A 106 20.88 17.27 -6.19
CA LEU A 106 20.75 18.06 -7.42
C LEU A 106 19.69 19.17 -7.29
N ALA A 107 18.55 18.87 -6.66
CA ALA A 107 17.51 19.86 -6.37
C ALA A 107 18.01 20.94 -5.38
N SER A 108 18.83 20.54 -4.40
CA SER A 108 19.50 21.46 -3.47
C SER A 108 20.58 22.30 -4.17
N GLY A 109 21.32 21.71 -5.11
CA GLY A 109 22.38 22.38 -5.86
C GLY A 109 21.90 23.42 -6.88
N SER A 110 20.61 23.44 -7.23
CA SER A 110 20.01 24.44 -8.12
C SER A 110 19.47 25.68 -7.39
N MET A 111 19.63 25.75 -6.06
CA MET A 111 19.03 26.78 -5.21
C MET A 111 20.11 27.59 -4.49
N SER A 112 20.97 28.27 -5.25
CA SER A 112 22.04 29.12 -4.70
C SER A 112 21.54 30.47 -4.15
N ASP A 113 20.23 30.66 -3.94
CA ASP A 113 19.65 31.94 -3.49
C ASP A 113 18.61 31.81 -2.34
N ILE A 114 18.71 30.78 -1.50
CA ILE A 114 17.90 30.72 -0.26
C ILE A 114 18.78 30.39 0.94
N THR A 115 18.70 31.27 1.93
CA THR A 115 19.39 31.24 3.23
C THR A 115 19.13 29.90 3.96
N PRO A 116 20.16 29.29 4.58
CA PRO A 116 20.10 27.94 5.16
C PRO A 116 19.17 27.76 6.39
N GLN A 117 18.30 28.72 6.68
CA GLN A 117 17.40 28.71 7.85
C GLN A 117 15.96 28.30 7.55
N ASP A 118 15.49 28.34 6.29
CA ASP A 118 14.04 28.25 6.00
C ASP A 118 13.53 26.95 5.34
N LEU A 119 14.40 26.00 4.98
CA LEU A 119 13.96 24.73 4.35
C LEU A 119 14.04 23.52 5.28
N LEU A 120 12.98 23.41 6.09
CA LEU A 120 12.24 22.15 6.25
C LEU A 120 13.03 20.94 6.77
N GLN A 121 13.73 21.11 7.89
CA GLN A 121 13.88 19.98 8.80
C GLN A 121 12.48 19.66 9.37
N PRO A 122 11.95 18.43 9.23
CA PRO A 122 10.81 18.04 10.05
C PRO A 122 11.30 18.23 11.48
N GLN A 123 10.65 19.10 12.26
CA GLN A 123 11.00 19.32 13.66
C GLN A 123 11.01 17.95 14.32
N SER A 124 12.20 17.37 14.48
CA SER A 124 12.35 16.07 15.11
C SER A 124 11.82 16.22 16.52
N ASP A 125 11.10 15.21 17.03
CA ASP A 125 10.59 15.23 18.41
C ASP A 125 11.67 15.59 19.42
N PHE A 126 12.94 15.27 19.07
CA PHE A 126 14.13 15.70 19.78
C PHE A 126 14.28 17.21 19.93
N HIS A 127 14.05 17.99 18.86
CA HIS A 127 14.15 19.45 18.87
C HIS A 127 13.00 20.10 19.65
N ILE A 128 11.78 19.53 19.54
CA ILE A 128 10.65 19.96 20.36
C ILE A 128 10.92 19.67 21.85
N ARG A 129 11.42 18.47 22.17
CA ARG A 129 11.80 18.07 23.54
C ARG A 129 12.84 19.02 24.13
N ASN A 130 13.91 19.32 23.40
CA ASN A 130 14.97 20.23 23.89
C ASN A 130 14.45 21.65 24.15
N ARG A 131 13.52 22.14 23.32
CA ARG A 131 12.88 23.44 23.50
C ARG A 131 11.96 23.50 24.72
N TYR A 132 11.28 22.39 25.05
CA TYR A 132 10.52 22.30 26.29
C TYR A 132 11.44 22.23 27.51
N LEU A 133 12.49 21.41 27.46
CA LEU A 133 13.50 21.29 28.53
C LEU A 133 14.19 22.63 28.82
N SER A 134 14.48 23.43 27.79
CA SER A 134 15.04 24.77 27.96
C SER A 134 14.05 25.77 28.56
N ARG A 135 12.74 25.60 28.30
CA ARG A 135 11.69 26.48 28.85
C ARG A 135 11.33 26.16 30.29
N ILE A 136 11.50 24.91 30.72
CA ILE A 136 11.29 24.50 32.13
C ILE A 136 12.55 24.65 33.00
N GLY A 137 13.63 25.21 32.44
CA GLY A 137 14.86 25.51 33.20
C GLY A 137 15.62 24.29 33.70
N ALA A 138 15.41 23.11 33.10
CA ALA A 138 16.14 21.90 33.45
C ALA A 138 17.54 21.89 32.80
N SER A 139 18.37 22.84 33.21
CA SER A 139 19.82 22.81 33.04
C SER A 139 20.42 22.76 34.44
N GLY A 140 20.95 21.58 34.81
CA GLY A 140 21.39 21.23 36.16
C GLY A 140 20.43 20.18 36.73
N ASP A 141 20.81 18.94 37.03
CA ASP A 141 22.08 18.50 37.59
C ASP A 141 22.48 17.14 37.01
N ALA A 142 23.67 17.09 36.41
CA ALA A 142 24.44 15.87 36.26
C ALA A 142 25.70 16.05 37.10
N GLU A 143 25.59 15.67 38.37
CA GLU A 143 26.67 15.09 39.15
C GLU A 143 26.25 13.66 39.52
#